data_AF-A0A3D2LAF7-F1
#
_entry.id   AF-A0A3D2LAF7-F1
#
_cell.length_a   1.000
_cell.length_b   1.000
_cell.length_c   1.000
_cell.angle_alpha   90.00
_cell.angle_beta   90.00
_cell.angle_gamma   90.00
#
_symmetry.space_group_name_H-M   'P 1'
#
loop_
_entity.id
_entity.type
_entity.pdbx_description
1 polymer ?
#
loop_
_entity_poly.entity_id
_entity_poly.type
_entity_poly.pdbx_seq_one_letter_code
_entity_poly.pdbx_strand_id
1 'polypeptide(L)' 'YFNKLECFCFEERVVAPGETKKLPIVYFVSADMLEDRVAKSLETITLSYTFFDSSSYSGEKKAAQKGAANSANAG' A
#
# COMPACT_ATOMS: atom_id res chain seq x y z
N TYR A 1 7.91 14.06 -4.63
CA TYR A 1 7.41 14.51 -3.31
C TYR A 1 6.76 13.37 -2.54
N PHE A 2 5.68 12.77 -3.04
CA PHE A 2 5.10 11.57 -2.44
C PHE A 2 5.82 10.31 -2.95
N ASN A 3 6.27 9.44 -2.04
CA ASN A 3 6.86 8.14 -2.34
C ASN A 3 6.09 7.06 -1.59
N LYS A 4 5.49 6.12 -2.33
CA LYS A 4 4.86 4.94 -1.75
C LYS A 4 5.93 3.88 -1.51
N LEU A 5 6.19 3.56 -0.24
CA LEU A 5 7.27 2.65 0.17
C LEU A 5 6.82 1.19 0.17
N GLU A 6 5.59 0.93 0.62
CA GLU A 6 5.01 -0.42 0.57
C GLU A 6 3.75 -0.44 -0.28
N CYS A 7 3.75 -1.32 -1.28
CA CYS A 7 2.60 -1.56 -2.13
C CYS A 7 1.99 -2.92 -1.81
N PHE A 8 0.93 -2.92 -0.99
CA PHE A 8 0.09 -4.11 -0.81
C PHE A 8 -0.58 -4.58 -2.12
N CYS A 9 -0.54 -3.75 -3.17
CA CYS A 9 -1.34 -3.92 -4.39
C CYS A 9 -0.67 -4.83 -5.43
N PHE A 10 0.62 -5.14 -5.29
CA PHE A 10 1.34 -5.94 -6.28
C PHE A 10 1.58 -7.40 -5.87
N GLU A 11 1.12 -7.80 -4.69
CA GLU A 11 1.21 -9.19 -4.26
C GLU A 11 -0.19 -9.77 -4.10
N GLU A 12 -0.36 -11.01 -4.53
CA GLU A 12 -1.60 -11.75 -4.32
C GLU A 12 -1.84 -11.95 -2.83
N ARG A 13 -3.02 -11.53 -2.35
CA ARG A 13 -3.44 -11.70 -0.97
C ARG A 13 -4.71 -12.54 -0.95
N VAL A 14 -4.56 -13.83 -0.67
CA VAL A 14 -5.69 -14.74 -0.43
C VAL A 14 -6.31 -14.37 0.92
N VAL A 15 -7.60 -14.06 0.96
CA VAL A 15 -8.36 -13.82 2.21
C VAL A 15 -9.37 -14.95 2.36
N ALA A 16 -9.23 -15.78 3.40
CA ALA A 16 -10.13 -16.90 3.64
C ALA A 16 -11.52 -16.40 4.13
N PRO A 17 -12.58 -17.23 4.02
CA PRO A 17 -13.90 -16.88 4.54
C PRO A 17 -13.83 -16.52 6.05
N GLY A 18 -14.30 -15.33 6.39
CA GLY A 18 -14.28 -14.82 7.78
C GLY A 18 -12.91 -14.28 8.25
N GLU A 19 -11.87 -14.33 7.42
CA GLU A 19 -10.54 -13.82 7.77
C GLU A 19 -10.50 -12.29 7.64
N THR A 20 -9.87 -11.63 8.63
CA THR A 20 -9.55 -10.20 8.56
C THR A 20 -8.05 -10.03 8.34
N LYS A 21 -7.65 -9.26 7.31
CA LYS A 21 -6.25 -8.93 7.05
C LYS A 21 -5.96 -7.45 7.27
N LYS A 22 -4.82 -7.17 7.91
CA LYS A 22 -4.26 -5.81 7.98
C LYS A 22 -3.34 -5.59 6.77
N LEU A 23 -3.66 -4.59 5.97
CA LEU A 23 -2.87 -4.18 4.81
C LEU A 23 -2.37 -2.75 5.04
N PRO A 24 -1.27 -2.57 5.80
CA PRO A 24 -0.74 -1.24 6.06
C PRO A 24 -0.25 -0.58 4.76
N ILE A 25 -0.35 0.74 4.71
CA ILE A 25 0.19 1.57 3.64
C ILE A 25 1.31 2.41 4.26
N VAL A 26 2.51 2.25 3.74
CA VAL A 26 3.68 3.02 4.17
C VAL A 26 4.09 3.95 3.04
N TYR A 27 4.21 5.24 3.34
CA TYR A 27 4.59 6.27 2.39
C TYR A 27 5.45 7.35 3.07
N PHE A 28 6.15 8.12 2.25
CA PHE A 28 6.98 9.24 2.65
C PHE A 28 6.63 10.47 1.80
N VAL A 29 6.56 11.65 2.43
CA VAL A 29 6.38 12.93 1.74
C VAL A 29 7.64 13.76 1.93
N SER A 30 8.35 14.04 0.84
CA SER A 30 9.56 14.89 0.86
C SER A 30 9.21 16.35 1.17
N ALA A 31 10.03 16.97 2.01
CA ALA A 31 9.95 18.39 2.35
C ALA A 31 10.24 19.31 1.14
N ASP A 32 10.93 18.81 0.10
CA ASP A 32 11.21 19.56 -1.13
C ASP A 32 9.92 20.10 -1.81
N MET A 33 8.77 19.52 -1.47
CA MET A 33 7.46 19.94 -1.96
C MET A 33 7.10 21.37 -1.55
N LEU A 34 7.67 21.86 -0.45
CA LEU A 34 7.40 23.20 0.08
C LEU A 34 8.04 24.31 -0.76
N GLU A 35 9.15 24.00 -1.42
CA GLU A 35 9.90 24.95 -2.25
C GLU A 35 9.38 24.97 -3.71
N ASP A 36 8.62 23.95 -4.10
CA ASP A 36 8.05 23.83 -5.45
C ASP A 36 6.85 24.77 -5.63
N ARG A 37 6.88 25.59 -6.68
CA ARG A 37 5.83 26.60 -6.96
C ARG A 37 4.42 26.01 -7.07
N VAL A 38 4.29 24.79 -7.58
CA VAL A 38 3.01 24.13 -7.83
C VAL A 38 2.66 23.20 -6.67
N ALA A 39 3.61 22.40 -6.22
CA ALA A 39 3.33 21.36 -5.23
C ALA A 39 3.07 21.94 -3.83
N LYS A 40 3.63 23.11 -3.50
CA LYS A 40 3.40 23.79 -2.21
C LYS A 40 1.95 24.19 -1.94
N SER A 41 1.12 24.32 -2.98
CA SER A 41 -0.30 24.67 -2.84
C SER A 41 -1.23 23.45 -2.86
N LEU A 42 -0.68 22.23 -2.94
CA LEU A 42 -1.46 21.00 -2.89
C LEU A 42 -1.74 20.62 -1.44
N GLU A 43 -3.01 20.58 -1.06
CA GLU A 43 -3.44 20.27 0.31
C GLU A 43 -3.86 18.81 0.50
N THR A 44 -4.14 18.10 -0.60
CA THR A 44 -4.76 16.77 -0.56
C THR A 44 -3.97 15.77 -1.40
N ILE A 45 -3.68 14.61 -0.81
CA ILE A 45 -3.18 13.43 -1.51
C ILE A 45 -4.31 12.39 -1.49
N THR A 46 -4.84 12.06 -2.68
CA THR A 46 -5.89 11.06 -2.83
C THR A 46 -5.29 9.72 -3.24
N LEU A 47 -5.67 8.66 -2.53
CA LEU A 47 -5.18 7.32 -2.78
C LEU A 47 -6.33 6.37 -3.08
N SER A 48 -6.48 6.03 -4.36
CA SER A 48 -7.54 5.17 -4.86
C SER A 48 -7.03 3.75 -5.04
N TYR A 49 -7.67 2.77 -4.40
CA TYR A 49 -7.42 1.34 -4.61
C TYR A 49 -8.72 0.59 -4.86
N THR A 50 -8.63 -0.40 -5.74
CA THR A 50 -9.73 -1.31 -6.06
C THR A 50 -9.21 -2.73 -5.93
N PHE A 51 -9.92 -3.55 -5.16
CA PHE A 51 -9.70 -4.99 -5.16
C PHE A 51 -10.39 -5.60 -6.37
N PHE A 52 -9.69 -6.43 -7.11
CA PHE A 52 -10.23 -7.18 -8.23
C PHE A 52 -10.11 -8.67 -7.94
N ASP A 53 -11.07 -9.45 -8.45
CA ASP A 53 -10.97 -10.90 -8.42
C ASP A 53 -9.80 -11.35 -9.31
N SER A 54 -8.87 -12.11 -8.74
CA SER A 54 -7.73 -12.71 -9.44
C SER A 54 -8.01 -14.12 -9.95
N SER A 55 -9.24 -14.63 -9.84
CA SER A 55 -9.62 -15.99 -10.27
C SER A 55 -9.30 -16.27 -11.74
N SER A 56 -9.37 -15.25 -12.60
CA SER A 56 -9.02 -15.31 -14.04
C SER A 56 -7.55 -14.98 -14.35
N TYR A 57 -6.74 -14.61 -13.36
CA TYR A 57 -5.32 -14.29 -13.54
C TYR A 57 -4.49 -15.56 -13.76
N SER A 58 -3.88 -15.68 -14.95
CA SER A 58 -3.09 -16.84 -15.39
C SER A 58 -1.57 -16.66 -15.25
N GLY A 59 -1.12 -15.56 -14.64
CA GLY A 59 0.30 -15.33 -14.34
C GLY A 59 0.82 -16.17 -13.18
N GLU A 60 2.12 -16.07 -12.91
CA GLU A 60 2.78 -16.82 -11.82
C GLU A 60 2.19 -16.43 -10.45
N LYS A 61 1.51 -17.38 -9.80
CA LYS A 61 0.96 -17.21 -8.44
C LYS A 61 2.08 -17.40 -7.42
N LYS A 62 2.46 -16.35 -6.69
CA LYS A 62 3.39 -16.47 -5.57
C LYS A 62 2.63 -16.96 -4.33
N ALA A 63 3.07 -18.08 -3.77
CA ALA A 63 2.47 -18.69 -2.58
C ALA A 63 2.38 -17.69 -1.41
N ALA A 64 1.33 -17.83 -0.60
CA ALA A 64 0.95 -16.95 0.50
C ALA A 64 2.16 -16.54 1.37
N GLN A 65 2.60 -15.30 1.22
CA GLN A 65 3.61 -14.74 2.11
C GLN A 65 2.99 -14.45 3.47
N LYS A 66 3.63 -14.95 4.52
CA LYS A 66 3.31 -14.64 5.93
C LYS A 66 3.60 -13.16 6.13
N GLY A 67 2.55 -12.34 6.17
CA GLY A 67 2.66 -10.88 6.16
C GLY A 67 3.65 -10.37 7.20
N ALA A 68 4.48 -9.39 6.80
CA ALA A 68 5.45 -8.74 7.66
C ALA A 68 4.74 -8.23 8.93
N ALA A 69 5.21 -8.73 10.08
CA ALA A 69 4.74 -8.32 11.38
C ALA A 69 5.30 -6.93 11.70
N ASN A 70 4.62 -5.87 11.26
CA ASN A 70 4.90 -4.53 11.79
C ASN A 70 4.23 -4.40 13.16
N SER A 71 4.79 -5.13 14.13
CA SER A 71 4.57 -4.92 15.56
C SER A 71 5.29 -3.63 15.94
N ALA A 72 4.60 -2.49 15.84
CA ALA A 72 5.07 -1.27 16.50
C ALA A 72 4.82 -1.44 18.00
N ASN A 73 5.83 -1.95 18.72
CA ASN A 73 5.92 -1.77 20.16
C ASN A 73 6.33 -0.30 20.41
N ALA A 74 5.39 0.51 20.88
CA ALA A 74 5.69 1.87 21.33
C ALA A 74 6.16 1.79 22.78
N GLY A 75 7.48 1.86 22.97
CA GLY A 75 8.08 2.30 24.23
C GLY A 75 8.06 3.82 24.31
#